data_AF-C9S5Y8-F1
#
_entry.id   AF-C9S5Y8-F1
#
_cell.length_a   1.000
_cell.length_b   1.000
_cell.length_c   1.000
_cell.angle_alpha   90.00
_cell.angle_beta   90.00
_cell.angle_gamma   90.00
#
_symmetry.space_group_name_H-M   'P 1'
#
loop_
_entity.id
_entity.type
_entity.pdbx_description
1 polymer ?
#
loop_
_entity_poly.entity_id
_entity_poly.type
_entity_poly.pdbx_seq_one_letter_code
_entity_poly.pdbx_strand_id
1 'polypeptide(L)'
;MHVENLRGNHIASEMTPQTVALLHGLKTVFAPHPVWFDRPWNGTFLAKWFNPGPRGATGGEGSPMGWGRERRYQGSTWYYRADPPARMYNNWMGYEDTHVGGKAWEEKHGRPCLPPMMIHPVKEVKQTQPGFETHFELAYG
;
A
#
# COMPACT_ATOMS: atom_id res chain seq x y z
N MET A 1 5.38 -4.41 23.98
CA MET A 1 6.25 -5.51 23.48
C MET A 1 7.60 -5.65 24.18
N HIS A 2 8.02 -4.76 25.09
CA HIS A 2 9.33 -4.87 25.76
C HIS A 2 9.54 -6.21 26.50
N VAL A 3 8.58 -6.64 27.32
CA VAL A 3 8.64 -7.91 28.07
C VAL A 3 8.66 -9.12 27.12
N GLU A 4 7.89 -9.09 26.04
CA GLU A 4 7.86 -10.17 25.04
C GLU A 4 9.17 -10.28 24.26
N ASN A 5 9.80 -9.15 23.91
CA ASN A 5 11.12 -9.13 23.29
C ASN A 5 12.19 -9.72 24.22
N LEU A 6 12.16 -9.42 25.52
CA LEU A 6 13.09 -10.03 26.50
C LEU A 6 12.91 -11.55 26.63
N ARG A 7 11.71 -12.07 26.36
CA ARG A 7 11.40 -13.50 26.36
C ARG A 7 11.78 -14.22 25.06
N GLY A 8 12.29 -13.50 24.06
CA GLY A 8 12.60 -14.05 22.74
C GLY A 8 11.39 -14.15 21.79
N ASN A 9 10.21 -13.64 22.19
CA ASN A 9 9.01 -13.57 21.36
C ASN A 9 9.08 -12.35 20.42
N HIS A 10 10.13 -12.27 19.63
CA HIS A 10 10.34 -11.14 18.72
C HIS A 10 9.37 -11.20 17.55
N ILE A 11 8.69 -10.09 17.30
CA ILE A 11 7.87 -9.87 16.11
C ILE A 11 8.26 -8.55 15.47
N ALA A 12 8.34 -8.54 14.14
CA ALA A 12 8.55 -7.31 13.38
C ALA A 12 7.44 -6.30 13.67
N SER A 13 7.75 -5.01 13.59
CA SER A 13 6.81 -3.93 13.91
C SER A 13 5.48 -4.10 13.16
N GLU A 14 5.57 -4.33 11.84
CA GLU A 14 4.45 -4.51 10.93
C GLU A 14 3.66 -5.80 11.19
N MET A 15 4.23 -6.76 11.94
CA MET A 15 3.59 -8.02 12.35
C MET A 15 2.87 -7.93 13.70
N THR A 16 3.13 -6.88 14.48
CA THR A 16 2.64 -6.74 15.84
C THR A 16 1.10 -6.71 15.93
N PRO A 17 0.37 -5.85 15.18
CA PRO A 17 -1.07 -5.73 15.38
C PRO A 17 -1.83 -7.02 15.02
N GLN A 18 -1.47 -7.72 13.95
CA GLN A 18 -2.07 -9.01 13.58
C GLN A 18 -1.70 -10.13 14.55
N THR A 19 -0.48 -10.14 15.11
CA THR A 19 -0.08 -11.12 16.12
C THR A 19 -0.90 -10.92 17.41
N VAL A 20 -1.03 -9.68 17.88
CA VAL A 20 -1.85 -9.35 19.05
C VAL A 20 -3.32 -9.70 18.79
N ALA A 21 -3.86 -9.37 17.61
CA ALA A 21 -5.23 -9.75 17.24
C ALA A 21 -5.43 -11.27 17.34
N LEU A 22 -4.49 -12.06 16.80
CA LEU A 22 -4.54 -13.53 16.85
C LEU A 22 -4.51 -14.05 18.30
N LEU A 23 -3.57 -13.58 19.12
CA LEU A 23 -3.43 -13.99 20.52
C LEU A 23 -4.66 -13.69 21.37
N HIS A 24 -5.43 -12.66 21.00
CA HIS A 24 -6.66 -12.27 21.70
C HIS A 24 -7.94 -12.78 21.02
N GLY A 25 -7.84 -13.76 20.11
CA GLY A 25 -8.99 -14.42 19.49
C GLY A 25 -9.68 -13.59 18.41
N LEU A 26 -8.89 -12.84 17.63
CA LEU A 26 -9.33 -12.01 16.50
C LEU A 26 -10.35 -10.91 16.86
N LYS A 27 -10.42 -10.54 18.15
CA LYS A 27 -11.36 -9.52 18.67
C LYS A 27 -11.14 -8.12 18.10
N THR A 28 -9.97 -7.85 17.53
CA THR A 28 -9.61 -6.56 16.93
C THR A 28 -9.57 -6.59 15.40
N VAL A 29 -10.12 -7.64 14.78
CA VAL A 29 -10.21 -7.73 13.33
C VAL A 29 -11.41 -6.93 12.84
N PHE A 30 -11.15 -6.00 11.92
CA PHE A 30 -12.18 -5.25 11.21
C PHE A 30 -12.29 -5.77 9.77
N ALA A 31 -13.42 -5.54 9.09
CA ALA A 31 -13.58 -5.93 7.69
C ALA A 31 -12.55 -5.19 6.83
N PRO A 32 -11.69 -5.88 6.06
CA PRO A 32 -10.55 -5.23 5.40
C PRO A 32 -11.02 -4.10 4.48
N HIS A 33 -10.39 -2.92 4.63
CA HIS A 33 -10.60 -1.82 3.69
C HIS A 33 -10.06 -2.26 2.31
N PRO A 34 -10.76 -1.93 1.21
CA PRO A 34 -10.31 -2.33 -0.12
C PRO A 34 -8.90 -1.80 -0.43
N VAL A 35 -8.02 -2.67 -0.90
CA VAL A 35 -6.75 -2.30 -1.53
C VAL A 35 -6.97 -2.34 -3.04
N TRP A 36 -6.64 -1.23 -3.71
CA TRP A 36 -6.82 -1.11 -5.16
C TRP A 36 -5.48 -1.25 -5.88
N PHE A 37 -5.55 -1.60 -7.16
CA PHE A 37 -4.41 -1.59 -8.08
C PHE A 37 -4.65 -0.57 -9.20
N ASP A 38 -3.57 0.07 -9.64
CA ASP A 38 -3.50 1.07 -10.70
C ASP A 38 -3.75 0.48 -12.11
N ARG A 39 -3.83 -0.84 -12.22
CA ARG A 39 -4.07 -1.57 -13.47
C ARG A 39 -4.97 -2.78 -13.21
N PRO A 40 -5.74 -3.24 -14.21
CA PRO A 40 -6.68 -4.34 -14.03
C PRO A 40 -5.95 -5.69 -13.96
N TRP A 41 -5.59 -6.12 -12.74
CA TRP A 41 -5.05 -7.47 -12.52
C TRP A 41 -6.22 -8.46 -12.43
N ASN A 42 -6.16 -9.54 -13.18
CA ASN A 42 -7.09 -10.65 -12.98
C ASN A 42 -6.69 -11.48 -11.75
N GLY A 43 -7.66 -12.22 -11.20
CA GLY A 43 -7.45 -13.02 -9.99
C GLY A 43 -6.35 -14.07 -10.13
N THR A 44 -6.22 -14.71 -11.30
CA THR A 44 -5.17 -15.70 -11.57
C THR A 44 -3.77 -15.08 -11.53
N PHE A 45 -3.62 -13.88 -12.08
CA PHE A 45 -2.37 -13.14 -12.08
C PHE A 45 -2.01 -12.67 -10.66
N LEU A 46 -2.99 -12.16 -9.89
CA LEU A 46 -2.80 -11.86 -8.47
C LEU A 46 -2.35 -13.11 -7.69
N ALA A 47 -3.05 -14.23 -7.84
CA ALA A 47 -2.71 -15.47 -7.16
C ALA A 47 -1.28 -15.94 -7.47
N LYS A 48 -0.84 -15.86 -8.73
CA LYS A 48 0.53 -16.21 -9.12
C LYS A 48 1.60 -15.42 -8.37
N TRP A 49 1.38 -14.12 -8.15
CA TRP A 49 2.38 -13.23 -7.54
C TRP A 49 2.26 -13.09 -6.03
N PHE A 50 1.06 -13.23 -5.48
CA PHE A 50 0.83 -13.04 -4.05
C PHE A 50 0.72 -14.35 -3.28
N ASN A 51 0.44 -15.47 -3.96
CA ASN A 51 0.31 -16.80 -3.37
C ASN A 51 1.24 -17.85 -4.02
N PRO A 52 2.56 -17.59 -4.10
CA PRO A 52 3.50 -18.46 -4.84
C PRO A 52 3.89 -19.73 -4.07
N GLY A 53 3.58 -19.81 -2.78
CA GLY A 53 3.96 -20.93 -1.92
C GLY A 53 3.15 -22.20 -2.20
N PRO A 54 3.60 -23.34 -1.64
CA PRO A 54 2.88 -24.61 -1.75
C PRO A 54 1.41 -24.47 -1.35
N ARG A 55 0.52 -25.03 -2.18
CA ARG A 55 -0.95 -24.97 -2.00
C ARG A 55 -1.53 -23.55 -1.96
N GLY A 56 -0.90 -22.58 -2.64
CA GLY A 56 -1.40 -21.21 -2.71
C GLY A 56 -1.17 -20.41 -1.42
N ALA A 57 -0.15 -20.78 -0.64
CA ALA A 57 0.26 -19.98 0.50
C ALA A 57 0.97 -18.69 0.03
N THR A 58 0.79 -17.60 0.78
CA THR A 58 1.57 -16.36 0.56
C THR A 58 3.04 -16.52 0.92
N GLY A 59 3.35 -17.35 1.93
CA GLY A 59 4.71 -17.62 2.39
C GLY A 59 5.50 -18.58 1.48
N GLY A 60 6.80 -18.76 1.79
CA GLY A 60 7.70 -19.67 1.07
C GLY A 60 8.59 -18.98 0.04
N GLU A 61 9.26 -19.79 -0.78
CA GLU A 61 10.01 -19.28 -1.93
C GLU A 61 9.04 -18.55 -2.87
N GLY A 62 9.47 -17.41 -3.40
CA GLY A 62 8.59 -16.54 -4.17
C GLY A 62 7.79 -15.54 -3.33
N SER A 63 7.65 -15.66 -2.00
CA SER A 63 6.78 -14.81 -1.17
C SER A 63 6.84 -13.31 -1.52
N PRO A 64 5.70 -12.61 -1.65
CA PRO A 64 5.68 -11.17 -1.94
C PRO A 64 6.21 -10.34 -0.76
N MET A 65 6.29 -10.92 0.45
CA MET A 65 6.90 -10.29 1.63
C MET A 65 8.42 -10.48 1.69
N GLY A 66 9.01 -11.20 0.72
CA GLY A 66 10.45 -11.40 0.63
C GLY A 66 11.17 -10.17 0.12
N TRP A 67 12.41 -9.98 0.58
CA TRP A 67 13.31 -8.92 0.12
C TRP A 67 13.44 -8.90 -1.42
N GLY A 68 13.38 -7.72 -2.03
CA GLY A 68 13.52 -7.54 -3.48
C GLY A 68 12.31 -7.95 -4.33
N ARG A 69 11.19 -8.33 -3.70
CA ARG A 69 9.92 -8.64 -4.41
C ARG A 69 8.85 -7.58 -4.24
N GLU A 70 9.24 -6.49 -3.63
CA GLU A 70 8.40 -5.40 -3.15
C GLU A 70 7.78 -4.64 -4.32
N ARG A 71 8.39 -4.71 -5.51
CA ARG A 71 7.88 -4.14 -6.77
C ARG A 71 6.49 -4.63 -7.14
N ARG A 72 6.07 -5.80 -6.65
CA ARG A 72 4.71 -6.32 -6.84
C ARG A 72 3.63 -5.40 -6.27
N TYR A 73 3.97 -4.61 -5.26
CA TYR A 73 3.07 -3.65 -4.63
C TYR A 73 3.13 -2.25 -5.26
N GLN A 74 4.04 -2.00 -6.21
CA GLN A 74 4.28 -0.66 -6.75
C GLN A 74 2.99 0.03 -7.24
N GLY A 75 2.14 -0.75 -7.91
CA GLY A 75 0.86 -0.26 -8.43
C GLY A 75 -0.32 -0.36 -7.47
N SER A 76 -0.11 -0.67 -6.18
CA SER A 76 -1.21 -0.87 -5.23
C SER A 76 -1.43 0.35 -4.33
N THR A 77 -2.61 0.51 -3.73
CA THR A 77 -2.84 1.55 -2.71
C THR A 77 -2.20 1.22 -1.36
N TRP A 78 -1.59 0.04 -1.22
CA TRP A 78 -0.97 -0.44 0.00
C TRP A 78 0.47 -0.87 -0.26
N TYR A 79 1.44 -0.07 0.18
CA TYR A 79 2.83 -0.42 0.50
C TYR A 79 3.63 0.89 0.58
N TYR A 80 4.71 0.94 1.37
CA TYR A 80 5.42 2.20 1.62
C TYR A 80 6.19 2.74 0.41
N ARG A 81 6.40 1.92 -0.62
CA ARG A 81 7.00 2.29 -1.93
C ARG A 81 6.02 2.11 -3.09
N ALA A 82 4.72 2.22 -2.84
CA ALA A 82 3.74 2.21 -3.90
C ALA A 82 3.49 3.64 -4.41
N ASP A 83 3.24 3.78 -5.71
CA ASP A 83 2.97 5.08 -6.35
C ASP A 83 1.56 5.63 -6.05
N PRO A 84 0.47 4.82 -6.12
CA PRO A 84 -0.89 5.35 -5.96
C PRO A 84 -1.17 6.12 -4.67
N PRO A 85 -0.65 5.72 -3.48
CA PRO A 85 -0.95 6.41 -2.23
C PRO A 85 -0.70 7.92 -2.24
N ALA A 86 0.51 8.33 -2.61
CA ALA A 86 0.86 9.75 -2.63
C ALA A 86 0.15 10.49 -3.77
N ARG A 87 0.09 9.89 -4.97
CA ARG A 87 -0.65 10.45 -6.12
C ARG A 87 -2.09 10.78 -5.76
N MET A 88 -2.84 9.77 -5.35
CA MET A 88 -4.27 9.90 -5.01
C MET A 88 -4.50 10.90 -3.89
N TYR A 89 -3.65 10.90 -2.87
CA TYR A 89 -3.75 11.85 -1.76
C TYR A 89 -3.50 13.29 -2.22
N ASN A 90 -2.47 13.53 -3.03
CA ASN A 90 -2.19 14.85 -3.60
C ASN A 90 -3.37 15.35 -4.43
N ASN A 91 -3.88 14.50 -5.33
CA ASN A 91 -5.02 14.85 -6.17
C ASN A 91 -6.28 15.15 -5.33
N TRP A 92 -6.54 14.40 -4.25
CA TRP A 92 -7.66 14.64 -3.33
C TRP A 92 -7.54 15.96 -2.56
N MET A 93 -6.33 16.34 -2.18
CA MET A 93 -6.04 17.65 -1.58
C MET A 93 -6.17 18.81 -2.59
N GLY A 94 -6.27 18.49 -3.88
CA GLY A 94 -6.33 19.44 -5.00
C GLY A 94 -4.96 19.88 -5.50
N TYR A 95 -3.90 19.15 -5.13
CA TYR A 95 -2.55 19.36 -5.62
C TYR A 95 -2.34 18.64 -6.95
N GLU A 96 -1.47 19.19 -7.78
CA GLU A 96 -1.12 18.57 -9.06
C GLU A 96 -0.20 17.37 -8.82
N ASP A 97 -0.55 16.22 -9.37
CA ASP A 97 0.33 15.06 -9.42
C ASP A 97 -0.02 14.21 -10.63
N THR A 98 0.98 13.86 -11.45
CA THR A 98 0.81 13.00 -12.62
C THR A 98 -0.29 13.54 -13.54
N HIS A 99 -0.26 14.87 -13.76
CA HIS A 99 -1.18 15.64 -14.60
C HIS A 99 -2.65 15.64 -14.16
N VAL A 100 -2.94 15.26 -12.90
CA VAL A 100 -4.27 15.32 -12.29
C VAL A 100 -4.25 16.29 -11.11
N GLY A 101 -5.37 16.96 -10.85
CA GLY A 101 -5.47 17.95 -9.77
C GLY A 101 -4.82 19.29 -10.10
N GLY A 102 -4.75 20.18 -9.11
CA GLY A 102 -4.40 21.58 -9.33
C GLY A 102 -5.57 22.39 -9.90
N LYS A 103 -5.52 23.72 -9.69
CA LYS A 103 -6.64 24.62 -9.98
C LYS A 103 -7.17 24.50 -11.42
N ALA A 104 -6.27 24.55 -12.41
CA ALA A 104 -6.66 24.50 -13.83
C ALA A 104 -7.31 23.17 -14.23
N TRP A 105 -6.88 22.05 -13.63
CA TRP A 105 -7.48 20.75 -13.89
C TRP A 105 -8.85 20.62 -13.20
N GLU A 106 -8.95 21.06 -11.94
CA GLU A 106 -10.20 21.03 -11.16
C GLU A 106 -11.28 21.93 -11.77
N GLU A 107 -10.93 23.08 -12.37
CA GLU A 107 -11.89 23.95 -13.08
C GLU A 107 -12.56 23.23 -14.26
N LYS A 108 -11.90 22.26 -14.87
CA LYS A 108 -12.41 21.51 -16.02
C LYS A 108 -13.06 20.17 -15.66
N HIS A 109 -12.57 19.49 -14.62
CA HIS A 109 -12.97 18.12 -14.30
C HIS A 109 -13.60 17.97 -12.91
N GLY A 110 -13.58 19.03 -12.09
CA GLY A 110 -13.92 18.98 -10.67
C GLY A 110 -12.80 18.40 -9.81
N ARG A 111 -12.98 18.40 -8.49
CA ARG A 111 -12.06 17.74 -7.56
C ARG A 111 -12.23 16.22 -7.59
N PRO A 112 -11.15 15.43 -7.63
CA PRO A 112 -11.22 13.99 -7.56
C PRO A 112 -11.93 13.48 -6.29
N CYS A 113 -12.84 12.52 -6.48
CA CYS A 113 -13.49 11.77 -5.40
C CYS A 113 -12.93 10.34 -5.40
N LEU A 114 -12.45 9.88 -4.24
CA LEU A 114 -11.88 8.54 -4.08
C LEU A 114 -12.91 7.61 -3.41
N PRO A 115 -13.07 6.35 -3.87
CA PRO A 115 -13.86 5.36 -3.15
C PRO A 115 -13.21 5.03 -1.79
N PRO A 116 -13.95 4.39 -0.87
CA PRO A 116 -13.35 3.84 0.34
C PRO A 116 -12.18 2.91 0.01
N MET A 117 -11.01 3.20 0.56
CA MET A 117 -9.79 2.46 0.26
C MET A 117 -8.80 2.52 1.43
N MET A 118 -7.98 1.48 1.54
CA MET A 118 -6.77 1.53 2.35
C MET A 118 -5.68 2.23 1.55
N ILE A 119 -5.19 3.35 2.07
CA ILE A 119 -4.05 4.08 1.52
C ILE A 119 -2.88 3.94 2.49
N HIS A 120 -1.70 3.57 1.98
CA HIS A 120 -0.49 3.61 2.81
C HIS A 120 -0.24 5.05 3.31
N PRO A 121 0.11 5.25 4.60
CA PRO A 121 0.35 6.59 5.14
C PRO A 121 1.26 7.46 4.25
N VAL A 122 0.76 8.65 3.92
CA VAL A 122 1.49 9.68 3.18
C VAL A 122 2.18 10.60 4.18
N LYS A 123 3.47 10.82 4.00
CA LYS A 123 4.33 11.57 4.92
C LYS A 123 4.60 12.97 4.35
N GLU A 124 4.79 13.94 5.24
CA GLU A 124 5.25 15.29 4.89
C GLU A 124 4.46 15.99 3.76
N VAL A 125 3.14 15.89 3.80
CA VAL A 125 2.25 16.48 2.79
C VAL A 125 2.47 17.99 2.69
N LYS A 126 2.81 18.44 1.49
CA LYS A 126 2.93 19.86 1.10
C LYS A 126 2.36 20.03 -0.30
N GLN A 127 1.97 21.26 -0.64
CA GLN A 127 1.53 21.58 -1.99
C GLN A 127 2.65 21.25 -2.99
N THR A 128 2.29 20.51 -4.03
CA THR A 128 3.22 20.10 -5.09
C THR A 128 3.58 21.28 -5.99
N GLN A 129 4.73 21.18 -6.65
CA GLN A 129 5.15 22.14 -7.67
C GLN A 129 4.44 21.84 -9.01
N PRO A 130 4.31 22.82 -9.91
CA PRO A 130 3.76 22.57 -11.25
C PRO A 130 4.53 21.47 -11.98
N GLY A 131 3.81 20.53 -12.63
CA GLY A 131 4.41 19.39 -13.30
C GLY A 131 4.98 18.30 -12.39
N PHE A 132 4.63 18.30 -11.10
CA PHE A 132 5.05 17.27 -10.17
C PHE A 132 4.49 15.88 -10.53
N GLU A 133 5.31 14.86 -10.38
CA GLU A 133 4.92 13.47 -10.56
C GLU A 133 5.51 12.61 -9.44
N THR A 134 4.64 11.96 -8.67
CA THR A 134 5.09 10.95 -7.71
C THR A 134 5.63 9.74 -8.47
N HIS A 135 6.85 9.32 -8.14
CA HIS A 135 7.43 8.04 -8.57
C HIS A 135 8.27 7.45 -7.44
N PHE A 136 8.14 6.14 -7.21
CA PHE A 136 9.01 5.38 -6.33
C PHE A 136 9.89 4.43 -7.16
N GLU A 137 11.19 4.69 -7.14
CA GLU A 137 12.17 3.77 -7.71
C GLU A 137 12.64 2.74 -6.68
N LEU A 138 12.68 1.48 -7.09
CA LEU A 138 13.38 0.43 -6.36
C LEU A 138 14.76 0.27 -6.97
N ALA A 139 15.80 0.33 -6.15
CA ALA A 139 17.19 0.15 -6.60
C ALA A 139 17.47 -1.25 -7.19
N TYR A 140 16.55 -2.20 -6.99
CA TYR A 140 16.62 -3.56 -7.52
C TYR A 140 15.21 -4.14 -7.63
N GLY A 141 14.97 -4.97 -8.66
CA GLY A 141 13.69 -5.64 -8.92
C GLY A 141 13.35 -5.68 -10.39
#